data_AF-A0A7S9C6S1-F1
#
_entry.id   AF-A0A7S9C6S1-F1
#
_cell.length_a   1.000
_cell.length_b   1.000
_cell.length_c   1.000
_cell.angle_alpha   90.00
_cell.angle_beta   90.00
_cell.angle_gamma   90.00
#
_symmetry.space_group_name_H-M   'P 1'
#
loop_
_entity.id
_entity.type
_entity.pdbx_description
1 polymer ?
#
loop_
_entity_poly.entity_id
_entity_poly.type
_entity_poly.pdbx_seq_one_letter_code
_entity_poly.pdbx_strand_id
1 'polypeptide(L)'
;MKLLLRPTWRDGATWALRGIVAVGFACAGFAMIERFRLGGAPWRLLLFWLIYAPLVYWVCIREIRIGGAAVVRAARPRAAVQVSFALRPEGGEFGGAAEREAIHVLSDRLAAQLEASGQGEFDGDEFGAGRCTLFMYGEDAEAIYRSVAATLAAAPLLKGARVELYQAGAGGDKRPEPLRVLSL
;
A
#
# COMPACT_ATOMS: atom_id res chain seq x y z
N MET A 1 -20.66 8.32 1.58
CA MET A 1 -19.55 9.27 1.78
C MET A 1 -18.30 8.63 1.19
N LYS A 2 -17.81 9.09 0.02
CA LYS A 2 -16.67 8.47 -0.67
C LYS A 2 -15.38 8.96 0.00
N LEU A 3 -14.63 8.05 0.64
CA LEU A 3 -13.30 8.33 1.18
C LEU A 3 -12.38 8.77 0.04
N LEU A 4 -11.85 9.99 0.14
CA LEU A 4 -10.80 10.49 -0.72
C LEU A 4 -9.47 9.84 -0.28
N LEU A 5 -9.16 8.67 -0.86
CA LEU A 5 -7.81 8.09 -0.84
C LEU A 5 -6.83 9.15 -1.38
N ARG A 6 -5.97 9.69 -0.51
CA ARG A 6 -4.88 10.57 -0.97
C ARG A 6 -3.76 9.71 -1.56
N PRO A 7 -3.17 10.15 -2.68
CA PRO A 7 -2.09 9.42 -3.31
C PRO A 7 -0.85 9.40 -2.39
N THR A 8 -0.40 8.21 -2.05
CA THR A 8 0.83 7.93 -1.31
C THR A 8 2.06 8.25 -2.16
N TRP A 9 3.25 8.34 -1.56
CA TRP A 9 4.49 8.60 -2.30
C TRP A 9 4.82 7.49 -3.33
N ARG A 10 4.34 6.25 -3.09
CA ARG A 10 4.32 5.15 -4.07
C ARG A 10 3.45 5.47 -5.28
N ASP A 11 2.37 6.21 -5.11
CA ASP A 11 1.57 6.72 -6.24
C ASP A 11 2.37 7.74 -7.05
N GLY A 12 3.12 8.64 -6.40
CA GLY A 12 4.01 9.59 -7.10
C GLY A 12 5.06 8.92 -7.99
N ALA A 13 5.76 7.90 -7.47
CA ALA A 13 6.76 7.14 -8.22
C ALA A 13 6.12 6.34 -9.38
N THR A 14 4.92 5.78 -9.17
CA THR A 14 4.20 5.06 -10.24
C THR A 14 3.66 6.01 -11.31
N TRP A 15 3.19 7.21 -10.94
CA TRP A 15 2.81 8.25 -11.90
C TRP A 15 4.02 8.73 -12.72
N ALA A 16 5.18 8.89 -12.09
CA ALA A 16 6.42 9.25 -12.79
C ALA A 16 6.88 8.16 -13.77
N LEU A 17 6.89 6.89 -13.35
CA LEU A 17 7.26 5.77 -14.23
C LEU A 17 6.27 5.61 -15.39
N ARG A 18 4.96 5.75 -15.13
CA ARG A 18 3.92 5.75 -16.18
C ARG A 18 4.13 6.89 -17.17
N GLY A 19 4.51 8.08 -16.69
CA GLY A 19 4.84 9.23 -17.52
C GLY A 19 6.05 8.99 -18.42
N ILE A 20 7.15 8.44 -17.89
CA ILE A 20 8.37 8.13 -18.65
C ILE A 20 8.09 7.12 -19.75
N VAL A 21 7.36 6.05 -19.44
CA VAL A 21 6.97 5.02 -20.43
C VAL A 21 6.09 5.64 -21.51
N ALA A 22 5.09 6.45 -21.15
CA ALA A 22 4.22 7.12 -22.12
C ALA A 22 4.99 8.04 -23.08
N VAL A 23 5.95 8.81 -22.57
CA VAL A 23 6.81 9.70 -23.40
C VAL A 23 7.67 8.88 -24.35
N GLY A 24 8.30 7.80 -23.88
CA GLY A 24 9.11 6.92 -24.73
C GLY A 24 8.32 6.33 -25.91
N PHE A 25 7.08 5.91 -25.68
CA PHE A 25 6.21 5.39 -26.73
C PHE A 25 5.70 6.46 -27.71
N ALA A 26 5.48 7.69 -27.24
CA ALA A 26 5.15 8.81 -28.12
C ALA A 26 6.31 9.11 -29.10
N CYS A 27 7.55 9.11 -28.60
CA CYS A 27 8.75 9.26 -29.43
C CYS A 27 8.91 8.11 -30.43
N ALA A 28 8.69 6.86 -30.01
CA ALA A 28 8.77 5.69 -30.89
C ALA A 28 7.68 5.71 -31.99
N GLY A 29 6.45 6.12 -31.63
CA GLY A 29 5.36 6.30 -32.60
C GLY A 29 5.66 7.38 -33.62
N PHE A 30 6.25 8.49 -33.19
CA PHE A 30 6.68 9.58 -34.08
C PHE A 30 7.79 9.12 -35.06
N ALA A 31 8.80 8.41 -34.57
CA ALA A 31 9.86 7.84 -35.41
C ALA A 31 9.31 6.81 -36.42
N MET A 32 8.28 6.05 -36.04
CA MET A 32 7.59 5.11 -36.92
C MET A 32 6.84 5.83 -38.05
N ILE A 33 6.15 6.92 -37.75
CA ILE A 33 5.44 7.76 -38.73
C ILE A 33 6.39 8.31 -39.80
N GLU A 34 7.58 8.79 -39.40
CA GLU A 34 8.61 9.26 -40.32
C GLU A 34 9.15 8.13 -41.20
N ARG A 35 9.44 6.96 -40.60
CA ARG A 35 10.00 5.80 -41.31
C ARG A 35 9.03 5.21 -42.35
N PHE A 36 7.73 5.22 -42.10
CA PHE A 36 6.71 4.71 -43.02
C PHE A 36 6.13 5.77 -43.96
N ARG A 37 6.65 7.01 -43.95
CA ARG A 37 6.16 8.15 -44.76
C ARG A 37 4.63 8.29 -44.75
N LEU A 38 4.01 8.15 -43.57
CA LEU A 38 2.55 8.26 -43.41
C LEU A 38 2.02 9.70 -43.59
N GLY A 39 2.89 10.69 -43.83
CA GLY A 39 2.59 12.12 -43.91
C GLY A 39 1.81 12.61 -45.14
N GLY A 40 1.34 11.72 -46.03
CA GLY A 40 0.62 12.11 -47.24
C GLY A 40 -0.85 12.49 -47.03
N ALA A 41 -1.48 12.09 -45.93
CA ALA A 41 -2.87 12.46 -45.64
C ALA A 41 -3.16 12.47 -44.13
N PRO A 42 -3.80 13.54 -43.60
CA PRO A 42 -3.98 13.73 -42.15
C PRO A 42 -4.83 12.64 -41.48
N TRP A 43 -5.72 11.99 -42.23
CA TRP A 43 -6.56 10.89 -41.73
C TRP A 43 -5.79 9.60 -41.42
N ARG A 44 -4.63 9.37 -42.07
CA ARG A 44 -3.78 8.19 -41.82
C ARG A 44 -3.05 8.31 -40.49
N LEU A 45 -2.66 9.52 -40.12
CA LEU A 45 -2.08 9.82 -38.81
C LEU A 45 -3.12 9.63 -37.71
N LEU A 46 -4.35 10.08 -37.93
CA LEU A 46 -5.46 9.88 -36.98
C LEU A 46 -5.76 8.39 -36.77
N LEU A 47 -5.87 7.60 -37.83
CA LEU A 47 -6.07 6.14 -37.72
C LEU A 47 -4.92 5.44 -37.01
N PHE A 48 -3.67 5.82 -37.30
CA PHE A 48 -2.51 5.27 -36.61
C PHE A 48 -2.60 5.50 -35.10
N TRP A 49 -2.86 6.74 -34.67
CA TRP A 49 -2.98 7.06 -33.24
C TRP A 49 -4.21 6.39 -32.59
N LEU A 50 -5.33 6.27 -33.30
CA LEU A 50 -6.53 5.58 -32.80
C LEU A 50 -6.35 4.09 -32.56
N ILE A 51 -5.39 3.44 -33.22
CA ILE A 51 -5.08 2.01 -33.01
C ILE A 51 -3.87 1.84 -32.11
N TYR A 52 -2.80 2.60 -32.37
CA TYR A 52 -1.53 2.50 -31.66
C TYR A 52 -1.65 2.93 -30.20
N ALA A 53 -2.31 4.06 -29.91
CA ALA A 53 -2.44 4.54 -28.54
C ALA A 53 -3.21 3.56 -27.62
N PRO A 54 -4.39 3.04 -28.00
CA PRO A 54 -5.08 2.05 -27.17
C PRO A 54 -4.38 0.70 -27.15
N LEU A 55 -3.67 0.29 -28.20
CA LEU A 55 -2.87 -0.95 -28.20
C LEU A 55 -1.68 -0.83 -27.23
N VAL A 56 -0.93 0.27 -27.27
CA VAL A 56 0.16 0.53 -26.33
C VAL A 56 -0.38 0.70 -24.91
N TYR A 57 -1.50 1.41 -24.73
CA TYR A 57 -2.18 1.46 -23.44
C TYR A 57 -2.57 0.06 -22.95
N TRP A 58 -3.15 -0.77 -23.82
CA TRP A 58 -3.57 -2.12 -23.45
C TRP A 58 -2.42 -3.08 -23.24
N VAL A 59 -1.30 -2.98 -23.96
CA VAL A 59 -0.13 -3.85 -23.76
C VAL A 59 0.68 -3.39 -22.54
N CYS A 60 0.91 -2.09 -22.40
CA CYS A 60 1.82 -1.56 -21.38
C CYS A 60 1.11 -1.29 -20.05
N ILE A 61 -0.12 -0.77 -20.03
CA ILE A 61 -0.81 -0.40 -18.77
C ILE A 61 -1.59 -1.60 -18.20
N ARG A 62 -2.09 -2.52 -19.03
CA ARG A 62 -2.73 -3.77 -18.53
C ARG A 62 -1.73 -4.70 -17.83
N GLU A 63 -0.49 -4.77 -18.33
CA GLU A 63 0.60 -5.59 -17.76
C GLU A 63 1.39 -4.87 -16.66
N ILE A 64 1.23 -3.55 -16.48
CA ILE A 64 1.60 -2.84 -15.24
C ILE A 64 0.55 -3.19 -14.16
N ARG A 65 0.40 -4.48 -13.92
CA ARG A 65 0.02 -5.06 -12.64
C ARG A 65 1.33 -5.31 -11.90
N ILE A 66 2.05 -4.22 -11.57
CA ILE A 66 3.26 -4.30 -10.76
C ILE A 66 2.84 -4.80 -9.38
N GLY A 67 3.07 -6.10 -9.14
CA GLY A 67 3.46 -6.67 -7.85
C GLY A 67 2.53 -6.55 -6.64
N GLY A 68 1.35 -5.93 -6.72
CA GLY A 68 0.48 -5.76 -5.54
C GLY A 68 -0.55 -6.87 -5.33
N ALA A 69 -0.63 -7.86 -6.22
CA ALA A 69 -1.75 -8.80 -6.20
C ALA A 69 -1.45 -10.11 -6.94
N ALA A 70 -0.32 -10.76 -6.64
CA ALA A 70 -0.48 -12.16 -6.29
C ALA A 70 -1.12 -12.16 -4.90
N VAL A 71 -2.41 -11.81 -4.87
CA VAL A 71 -3.29 -12.25 -3.83
C VAL A 71 -3.12 -13.76 -3.91
N VAL A 72 -2.23 -14.31 -3.07
CA VAL A 72 -2.53 -15.58 -2.41
C VAL A 72 -3.98 -15.40 -2.10
N ARG A 73 -4.84 -16.14 -2.80
CA ARG A 73 -6.27 -16.15 -2.59
C ARG A 73 -6.42 -16.58 -1.15
N ALA A 74 -6.31 -15.62 -0.25
CA ALA A 74 -5.73 -15.86 1.04
C ALA A 74 -6.75 -16.72 1.75
N ALA A 75 -6.31 -17.87 2.23
CA ALA A 75 -6.99 -18.48 3.35
C ALA A 75 -7.37 -17.34 4.29
N ARG A 76 -8.66 -17.23 4.67
CA ARG A 76 -9.16 -16.15 5.54
C ARG A 76 -8.09 -15.85 6.58
N PRO A 77 -7.57 -14.60 6.68
CA PRO A 77 -6.48 -14.30 7.59
C PRO A 77 -6.83 -14.88 8.95
N ARG A 78 -6.00 -15.83 9.39
CA ARG A 78 -6.24 -16.59 10.60
C ARG A 78 -5.73 -15.84 11.82
N ALA A 79 -5.00 -14.76 11.61
CA ALA A 79 -4.43 -13.96 12.67
C ALA A 79 -4.43 -12.47 12.33
N ALA A 80 -4.46 -11.64 13.37
CA ALA A 80 -4.28 -10.20 13.29
C ALA A 80 -3.44 -9.68 14.46
N VAL A 81 -2.66 -8.64 14.22
CA VAL A 81 -1.95 -7.89 15.25
C VAL A 81 -2.35 -6.43 15.14
N GLN A 82 -2.89 -5.88 16.23
CA GLN A 82 -3.29 -4.47 16.31
C GLN A 82 -2.36 -3.73 17.27
N VAL A 83 -1.87 -2.56 16.85
CA VAL A 83 -1.02 -1.71 17.68
C VAL A 83 -1.69 -0.36 17.84
N SER A 84 -2.20 -0.06 19.04
CA SER A 84 -2.90 1.18 19.32
C SER A 84 -2.12 2.07 20.28
N PHE A 85 -1.91 3.34 19.91
CA PHE A 85 -1.19 4.31 20.72
C PHE A 85 -1.85 5.68 20.69
N ALA A 86 -1.56 6.51 21.68
CA ALA A 86 -2.10 7.86 21.79
C ALA A 86 -1.31 8.82 20.89
N LEU A 87 -2.02 9.73 20.23
CA LEU A 87 -1.45 10.83 19.48
C LEU A 87 -1.20 12.01 20.39
N ARG A 88 -0.32 12.90 19.96
CA ARG A 88 -0.05 14.16 20.65
C ARG A 88 -1.29 15.07 20.65
N PRO A 89 -1.69 15.61 21.81
CA PRO A 89 -2.90 16.42 21.93
C PRO A 89 -2.83 17.71 21.10
N GLU A 90 -1.63 18.24 20.83
CA GLU A 90 -1.44 19.44 20.00
C GLU A 90 -1.89 19.24 18.54
N GLY A 91 -1.96 17.98 18.10
CA GLY A 91 -2.42 17.59 16.78
C GLY A 91 -3.93 17.38 16.65
N GLY A 92 -4.68 17.54 17.74
CA GLY A 92 -6.10 17.21 17.79
C GLY A 92 -6.37 15.71 17.59
N GLU A 93 -7.56 15.37 17.09
CA GLU A 93 -8.02 13.98 17.00
C GLU A 93 -7.23 13.10 16.02
N PHE A 94 -6.52 13.73 15.07
CA PHE A 94 -5.80 13.06 13.98
C PHE A 94 -4.28 13.24 14.06
N GLY A 95 -3.75 13.80 15.15
CA GLY A 95 -2.32 14.03 15.33
C GLY A 95 -1.74 15.13 14.43
N GLY A 96 -0.52 15.54 14.77
CA GLY A 96 0.19 16.59 14.03
C GLY A 96 0.70 16.09 12.67
N ALA A 97 0.93 16.99 11.71
CA ALA A 97 1.43 16.59 10.38
C ALA A 97 2.77 15.84 10.44
N ALA A 98 3.72 16.31 11.27
CA ALA A 98 5.01 15.65 11.46
C ALA A 98 4.89 14.29 12.18
N GLU A 99 3.92 14.15 13.08
CA GLU A 99 3.65 12.90 13.78
C GLU A 99 3.04 11.86 12.83
N ARG A 100 2.07 12.26 12.00
CA ARG A 100 1.52 11.40 10.94
C ARG A 100 2.58 10.94 9.95
N GLU A 101 3.47 11.85 9.54
CA GLU A 101 4.58 11.49 8.64
C GLU A 101 5.49 10.43 9.28
N ALA A 102 5.84 10.61 10.56
CA ALA A 102 6.64 9.62 11.29
C ALA A 102 5.93 8.26 11.41
N ILE A 103 4.60 8.26 11.56
CA ILE A 103 3.78 7.04 11.58
C ILE A 103 3.79 6.37 10.20
N HIS A 104 3.63 7.11 9.11
CA HIS A 104 3.70 6.54 7.76
C HIS A 104 5.08 5.93 7.46
N VAL A 105 6.17 6.60 7.86
CA VAL A 105 7.53 6.04 7.73
C VAL A 105 7.68 4.74 8.52
N LEU A 106 7.05 4.64 9.69
CA LEU A 106 7.01 3.40 10.46
C LEU A 106 6.16 2.32 9.75
N SER A 107 4.97 2.67 9.26
CA SER A 107 4.09 1.78 8.48
C SER A 107 4.82 1.18 7.28
N ASP A 108 5.56 1.99 6.52
CA ASP A 108 6.35 1.52 5.37
C ASP A 108 7.43 0.52 5.76
N ARG A 109 8.11 0.74 6.89
CA ARG A 109 9.13 -0.19 7.42
C ARG A 109 8.51 -1.50 7.87
N LEU A 110 7.37 -1.45 8.57
CA LEU A 110 6.64 -2.63 9.01
C LEU A 110 6.16 -3.46 7.82
N ALA A 111 5.59 -2.80 6.79
CA ALA A 111 5.16 -3.45 5.56
C ALA A 111 6.31 -4.18 4.87
N ALA A 112 7.46 -3.51 4.66
CA ALA A 112 8.62 -4.10 4.02
C ALA A 112 9.18 -5.30 4.81
N GLN A 113 9.17 -5.23 6.14
CA GLN A 113 9.66 -6.30 7.01
C GLN A 113 8.73 -7.52 7.01
N LEU A 114 7.42 -7.31 7.02
CA LEU A 114 6.44 -8.39 6.92
C LEU A 114 6.50 -9.07 5.55
N GLU A 115 6.63 -8.30 4.48
CA GLU A 115 6.80 -8.81 3.12
C GLU A 115 8.09 -9.65 2.99
N ALA A 116 9.22 -9.13 3.49
CA ALA A 116 10.50 -9.84 3.45
C ALA A 116 10.51 -11.14 4.28
N SER A 117 9.76 -11.17 5.39
CA SER A 117 9.67 -12.35 6.26
C SER A 117 8.60 -13.36 5.82
N GLY A 118 7.67 -12.96 4.95
CA GLY A 118 6.55 -13.79 4.51
C GLY A 118 5.54 -14.14 5.61
N GLN A 119 5.60 -13.46 6.76
CA GLN A 119 4.77 -13.79 7.93
C GLN A 119 3.39 -13.13 7.92
N GLY A 120 3.18 -12.16 7.03
CA GLY A 120 1.93 -11.41 6.96
C GLY A 120 2.02 -10.19 6.06
N GLU A 121 1.01 -9.33 6.18
CA GLU A 121 0.88 -8.07 5.48
C GLU A 121 0.50 -6.95 6.43
N PHE A 122 0.94 -5.73 6.11
CA PHE A 122 0.46 -4.52 6.74
C PHE A 122 -0.71 -3.99 5.92
N ASP A 123 -1.90 -3.90 6.52
CA ASP A 123 -3.14 -3.52 5.84
C ASP A 123 -3.38 -2.01 5.89
N GLY A 124 -3.03 -1.38 7.01
CA GLY A 124 -3.16 0.07 7.13
C GLY A 124 -3.11 0.61 8.55
N ASP A 125 -3.40 1.90 8.64
CA ASP A 125 -3.51 2.66 9.87
C ASP A 125 -4.84 3.42 9.94
N GLU A 126 -5.36 3.57 11.16
CA GLU A 126 -6.59 4.32 11.43
C GLU A 126 -6.28 5.41 12.46
N PHE A 127 -6.57 6.66 12.08
CA PHE A 127 -6.46 7.83 12.95
C PHE A 127 -7.84 8.29 13.41
N GLY A 128 -7.98 8.55 14.70
CA GLY A 128 -9.20 9.14 15.24
C GLY A 128 -9.23 9.14 16.76
N ALA A 129 -10.08 10.00 17.34
CA ALA A 129 -10.26 10.12 18.78
C ALA A 129 -8.93 10.31 19.57
N GLY A 130 -7.94 10.97 18.95
CA GLY A 130 -6.62 11.19 19.57
C GLY A 130 -5.75 9.93 19.64
N ARG A 131 -6.03 8.92 18.82
CA ARG A 131 -5.28 7.66 18.76
C ARG A 131 -4.98 7.27 17.32
N CYS A 132 -3.95 6.46 17.16
CA CYS A 132 -3.66 5.74 15.93
C CYS A 132 -3.64 4.24 16.22
N THR A 133 -4.25 3.44 15.34
CA THR A 133 -4.19 1.98 15.38
C THR A 133 -3.61 1.45 14.08
N LEU A 134 -2.59 0.61 14.18
CA LEU A 134 -1.97 -0.09 13.05
C LEU A 134 -2.54 -1.51 12.94
N PHE A 135 -2.81 -1.97 11.73
CA PHE A 135 -3.38 -3.29 11.46
C PHE A 135 -2.44 -4.15 10.62
N MET A 136 -2.12 -5.33 11.14
CA MET A 136 -1.31 -6.34 10.47
C MET A 136 -2.06 -7.68 10.48
N TYR A 137 -1.96 -8.45 9.40
CA TYR A 137 -2.66 -9.72 9.23
C TYR A 137 -1.74 -10.82 8.71
N GLY A 138 -2.10 -12.07 8.99
CA GLY A 138 -1.34 -13.23 8.51
C GLY A 138 -1.92 -14.54 9.02
N GLU A 139 -1.10 -15.59 9.02
CA GLU A 139 -1.52 -16.93 9.44
C GLU A 139 -1.37 -17.15 10.96
N ASP A 140 -0.36 -16.54 11.58
CA ASP A 140 0.00 -16.70 13.00
C ASP A 140 0.34 -15.34 13.62
N ALA A 141 -0.42 -14.94 14.65
CA ALA A 141 -0.26 -13.64 15.32
C ALA A 141 1.11 -13.50 16.02
N GLU A 142 1.63 -14.58 16.57
CA GLU A 142 2.91 -14.57 17.29
C GLU A 142 4.07 -14.52 16.29
N ALA A 143 3.92 -15.12 15.11
CA ALA A 143 4.90 -15.01 14.03
C ALA A 143 4.97 -13.58 13.47
N ILE A 144 3.82 -12.94 13.24
CA ILE A 144 3.74 -11.53 12.85
C ILE A 144 4.42 -10.66 13.90
N TYR A 145 4.01 -10.78 15.17
CA TYR A 145 4.55 -9.96 16.25
C TYR A 145 6.05 -10.15 16.41
N ARG A 146 6.56 -11.39 16.41
CA ARG A 146 8.01 -11.66 16.49
C ARG A 146 8.78 -11.02 15.33
N SER A 147 8.20 -11.00 14.14
CA SER A 147 8.80 -10.32 12.99
C SER A 147 8.98 -8.84 13.30
N VAL A 148 7.94 -8.14 13.77
CA VAL A 148 7.95 -6.67 13.91
C VAL A 148 8.37 -6.14 15.28
N ALA A 149 8.50 -6.98 16.31
CA ALA A 149 8.67 -6.56 17.70
C ALA A 149 9.86 -5.60 17.92
N ALA A 150 11.00 -5.87 17.27
CA ALA A 150 12.19 -5.01 17.38
C ALA A 150 11.93 -3.60 16.81
N THR A 151 11.24 -3.52 15.68
CA THR A 151 10.90 -2.26 15.01
C THR A 151 9.87 -1.47 15.83
N LEU A 152 8.88 -2.16 16.42
CA LEU A 152 7.91 -1.54 17.31
C LEU A 152 8.57 -1.01 18.59
N ALA A 153 9.47 -1.77 19.21
CA ALA A 153 10.17 -1.36 20.43
C ALA A 153 11.15 -0.21 20.21
N ALA A 154 11.76 -0.11 19.02
CA ALA A 154 12.68 0.97 18.68
C ALA A 154 11.98 2.30 18.36
N ALA A 155 10.66 2.30 18.11
CA ALA A 155 9.92 3.48 17.71
C ALA A 155 9.50 4.33 18.93
N PRO A 156 10.04 5.56 19.11
CA PRO A 156 9.70 6.40 20.25
C PRO A 156 8.21 6.80 20.31
N LEU A 157 7.57 6.82 19.12
CA LEU A 157 6.15 7.12 18.91
C LEU A 157 5.23 6.10 19.61
N LEU A 158 5.72 4.88 19.79
CA LEU A 158 4.96 3.74 20.32
C LEU A 158 5.15 3.53 21.82
N LYS A 159 5.78 4.48 22.52
CA LYS A 159 5.92 4.40 23.98
C LYS A 159 4.54 4.40 24.65
N GLY A 160 4.22 3.34 25.41
CA GLY A 160 2.91 3.12 26.00
C GLY A 160 1.86 2.58 25.00
N ALA A 161 2.28 2.13 23.81
CA ALA A 161 1.39 1.49 22.87
C ALA A 161 0.86 0.16 23.42
N ARG A 162 -0.39 -0.13 23.10
CA ARG A 162 -1.04 -1.41 23.39
C ARG A 162 -0.97 -2.28 22.14
N VAL A 163 -0.38 -3.47 22.26
CA VAL A 163 -0.31 -4.45 21.19
C VAL A 163 -1.25 -5.60 21.52
N GLU A 164 -2.15 -5.92 20.62
CA GLU A 164 -3.16 -6.96 20.78
C GLU A 164 -3.02 -8.00 19.66
N LEU A 165 -2.80 -9.25 20.04
CA LEU A 165 -2.65 -10.38 19.13
C LEU A 165 -3.96 -11.15 19.08
N TYR A 166 -4.49 -11.37 17.88
CA TYR A 166 -5.72 -12.10 17.64
C TYR A 166 -5.44 -13.32 16.79
N GLN A 167 -5.96 -14.48 17.21
CA GLN A 167 -5.98 -15.69 16.40
C GLN A 167 -7.44 -16.09 16.18
N ALA A 168 -7.80 -16.44 14.96
CA ALA A 168 -9.11 -16.95 14.62
C ALA A 168 -9.35 -18.24 15.40
N GLY A 169 -10.28 -18.19 16.36
CA GLY A 169 -10.81 -19.36 17.02
C GLY A 169 -11.72 -20.15 16.08
N ALA A 170 -11.91 -21.44 16.36
CA ALA A 170 -12.77 -22.34 15.57
C ALA A 170 -14.27 -21.96 15.57
N GLY A 171 -14.70 -20.92 16.30
CA GLY A 171 -16.08 -20.49 16.43
C GLY A 171 -16.33 -19.12 15.80
N GLY A 172 -17.22 -19.07 14.80
CA GLY A 172 -17.58 -17.86 14.09
C GLY A 172 -18.38 -16.83 14.91
N ASP A 173 -18.32 -15.60 14.39
CA ASP A 173 -19.25 -14.47 14.59
C ASP A 173 -19.17 -13.63 15.88
N LYS A 174 -18.23 -13.92 16.81
CA LYS A 174 -17.86 -12.96 17.87
C LYS A 174 -16.50 -12.33 17.56
N ARG A 175 -16.33 -11.04 17.87
CA ARG A 175 -15.02 -10.38 17.83
C ARG A 175 -14.06 -11.23 18.67
N PRO A 176 -12.99 -11.79 18.09
CA PRO A 176 -12.08 -12.66 18.84
C PRO A 176 -11.48 -11.85 19.99
N GLU A 177 -11.43 -12.44 21.18
CA GLU A 177 -10.67 -11.86 22.27
C GLU A 177 -9.17 -11.91 21.91
N PRO A 178 -8.38 -10.91 22.33
CA PRO A 178 -6.95 -10.95 22.08
C PRO A 178 -6.33 -12.12 22.86
N LEU A 179 -5.61 -12.98 22.15
CA LEU A 179 -4.81 -14.06 22.72
C LEU A 179 -3.76 -13.51 23.68
N ARG A 180 -3.22 -12.34 23.36
CA ARG A 180 -2.21 -11.66 24.18
C ARG A 180 -2.32 -10.15 24.03
N VAL A 181 -2.20 -9.45 25.15
CA VAL A 181 -2.11 -7.99 25.21
C VAL A 181 -0.74 -7.63 25.80
N LEU A 182 -0.01 -6.78 25.09
CA LEU A 182 1.30 -6.29 25.49
C LEU A 182 1.30 -4.76 25.56
N SER A 183 2.19 -4.23 26.38
CA SER A 183 2.47 -2.80 26.46
C SER A 183 3.93 -2.55 26.11
N LEU A 184 4.17 -1.59 25.21
CA LEU A 184 5.51 -1.17 24.77
C LEU A 184 6.04 0.00 25.61
#